data_AF-A0A6C0ISP0-F1
#
_entry.id   AF-A0A6C0ISP0-F1
#
_cell.length_a   1.000
_cell.length_b   1.000
_cell.length_c   1.000
_cell.angle_alpha   90.00
_cell.angle_beta   90.00
_cell.angle_gamma   90.00
#
_symmetry.space_group_name_H-M   'P 1'
#
loop_
_entity.id
_entity.type
_entity.pdbx_description
1 polymer ?
#
loop_
_entity_poly.entity_id
_entity_poly.type
_entity_poly.pdbx_seq_one_letter_code
_entity_poly.pdbx_strand_id
1 'polypeptide(L)'
;MNKPNEGNEIKSKFDMYFHSAFRNVGLFTSLSFGALAYSRVYRGKTPLYDAILISISLLFLLLSFTMNYILNGDIKQYLEHNPDQEKENIYLMITNTVFVIHGVLVSLGLGTLTINYLIR
;
A
#
# COMPACT_ATOMS: atom_id res chain seq x y z
N MET A 1 33.75 15.99 -16.72
CA MET A 1 33.40 14.95 -17.70
C MET A 1 32.43 14.00 -17.01
N ASN A 2 31.13 14.20 -17.21
CA ASN A 2 30.11 13.36 -16.58
C ASN A 2 30.22 11.97 -17.20
N LYS A 3 30.52 10.94 -16.41
CA LYS A 3 30.62 9.58 -16.94
C LYS A 3 29.21 9.11 -17.30
N PRO A 4 28.91 8.78 -18.57
CA PRO A 4 27.57 8.34 -18.98
C PRO A 4 27.07 7.07 -18.26
N ASN A 5 27.94 6.41 -17.50
CA ASN A 5 27.62 5.22 -16.71
C ASN A 5 26.91 5.54 -15.37
N GLU A 6 27.16 6.69 -14.75
CA GLU A 6 26.65 6.99 -13.40
C GLU A 6 25.14 7.28 -13.38
N GLY A 7 24.62 8.03 -14.36
CA GLY A 7 23.18 8.30 -14.47
C GLY A 7 22.34 7.04 -14.72
N ASN A 8 22.85 6.11 -15.54
CA ASN A 8 22.19 4.83 -15.80
C ASN A 8 22.19 3.92 -14.55
N GLU A 9 23.25 3.96 -13.76
CA GLU A 9 23.34 3.19 -12.51
C GLU A 9 22.36 3.72 -11.45
N ILE A 10 22.26 5.04 -11.29
CA ILE A 10 21.31 5.68 -10.37
C ILE A 10 19.88 5.31 -10.75
N LYS A 11 19.54 5.39 -12.04
CA LYS A 11 18.21 5.00 -12.54
C LYS A 11 17.89 3.53 -12.25
N SER A 12 18.81 2.63 -12.57
CA SER A 12 18.63 1.19 -12.32
C SER A 12 18.40 0.88 -10.84
N LYS A 13 19.14 1.54 -9.94
CA LYS A 13 18.94 1.40 -8.49
C LYS A 13 17.58 1.91 -8.05
N PHE A 14 17.13 3.03 -8.60
CA PHE A 14 15.82 3.60 -8.32
C PHE A 14 14.68 2.69 -8.81
N ASP A 15 14.76 2.15 -10.02
CA ASP A 15 13.77 1.21 -10.57
C ASP A 15 13.68 -0.05 -9.69
N MET A 16 14.82 -0.60 -9.27
CA MET A 16 14.86 -1.76 -8.37
C MET A 16 14.27 -1.44 -6.98
N TYR A 17 14.57 -0.26 -6.44
CA TYR A 17 13.98 0.23 -5.19
C TYR A 17 12.45 0.34 -5.32
N PHE A 18 11.96 0.99 -6.37
CA PHE A 18 10.54 1.14 -6.65
C PHE A 18 9.84 -0.22 -6.70
N HIS A 19 10.34 -1.16 -7.50
CA HIS A 19 9.74 -2.49 -7.62
C HIS A 19 9.72 -3.25 -6.29
N SER A 20 10.79 -3.14 -5.50
CA SER A 20 10.89 -3.80 -4.20
C SER A 20 9.93 -3.21 -3.16
N ALA A 21 9.90 -1.88 -3.05
CA ALA A 21 8.99 -1.17 -2.16
C ALA A 21 7.53 -1.38 -2.56
N PHE A 22 7.21 -1.28 -3.84
CA PHE A 22 5.87 -1.49 -4.37
C PHE A 22 5.38 -2.93 -4.14
N ARG A 23 6.26 -3.93 -4.27
CA ARG A 23 5.93 -5.32 -3.91
C ARG A 23 5.54 -5.45 -2.44
N ASN A 24 6.24 -4.76 -1.54
CA ASN A 24 5.92 -4.78 -0.11
C ASN A 24 4.56 -4.11 0.17
N VAL A 25 4.25 -3.01 -0.52
CA VAL A 25 2.92 -2.39 -0.49
C VAL A 25 1.85 -3.42 -0.90
N GLY A 26 2.05 -4.10 -2.04
CA GLY A 26 1.13 -5.14 -2.51
C GLY A 26 1.00 -6.34 -1.56
N LEU A 27 2.09 -6.78 -0.95
CA LEU A 27 2.11 -7.90 0.00
C LEU A 27 1.26 -7.59 1.23
N PHE A 28 1.47 -6.44 1.87
CA PHE A 28 0.69 -6.04 3.04
C PHE A 28 -0.79 -5.78 2.68
N THR A 29 -1.06 -5.23 1.49
CA THR A 29 -2.45 -5.10 1.00
C THR A 29 -3.13 -6.47 0.86
N SER A 30 -2.40 -7.46 0.33
CA SER A 30 -2.93 -8.83 0.13
C SER A 30 -3.17 -9.54 1.46
N LEU A 31 -2.27 -9.39 2.43
CA LEU A 31 -2.45 -9.93 3.79
C LEU A 31 -3.64 -9.27 4.50
N SER A 32 -3.81 -7.96 4.33
CA SER A 32 -4.98 -7.23 4.83
C SER A 32 -6.27 -7.81 4.26
N PHE A 33 -6.35 -7.97 2.94
CA PHE A 33 -7.51 -8.57 2.27
C PHE A 33 -7.78 -10.00 2.73
N GLY A 34 -6.72 -10.82 2.87
CA GLY A 34 -6.81 -12.19 3.33
C GLY A 34 -7.39 -12.29 4.74
N ALA A 35 -6.89 -11.46 5.67
CA ALA A 35 -7.41 -11.40 7.03
C ALA A 35 -8.88 -10.95 7.08
N LEU A 36 -9.26 -9.94 6.27
CA LEU A 36 -10.65 -9.48 6.18
C LEU A 36 -11.58 -10.54 5.58
N ALA A 37 -11.14 -11.25 4.55
CA ALA A 37 -11.91 -12.32 3.94
C ALA A 37 -12.07 -13.50 4.91
N TYR A 38 -11.02 -13.86 5.64
CA TYR A 38 -11.05 -14.93 6.62
C TYR A 38 -11.93 -14.60 7.83
N SER A 39 -11.98 -13.33 8.25
CA SER A 39 -12.89 -12.86 9.30
C SER A 39 -14.35 -13.25 9.00
N ARG A 40 -14.77 -13.17 7.74
CA ARG A 40 -16.13 -13.50 7.30
C ARG A 40 -16.53 -14.96 7.55
N VAL A 41 -15.57 -15.88 7.62
CA VAL A 41 -15.83 -17.31 7.93
C VAL A 41 -16.26 -17.49 9.40
N TYR A 42 -15.78 -16.62 10.29
CA TYR A 42 -16.06 -16.64 11.73
C TYR A 42 -17.20 -15.71 12.14
N ARG A 43 -17.70 -14.90 11.21
CA ARG A 43 -18.81 -13.97 11.46
C ARG A 43 -20.05 -14.71 11.95
N GLY A 44 -20.59 -14.27 13.09
CA GLY A 44 -21.77 -14.88 13.73
C GLY A 44 -21.51 -16.21 14.45
N LYS A 45 -20.32 -16.83 14.31
CA LYS A 45 -19.92 -18.03 15.06
C LYS A 45 -19.12 -17.65 16.30
N THR A 46 -18.05 -16.90 16.09
CA THR A 46 -17.09 -16.54 17.15
C THR A 46 -16.76 -15.05 17.02
N PRO A 47 -17.57 -14.15 17.61
CA PRO A 47 -17.44 -12.70 17.42
C PRO A 47 -16.07 -12.14 17.78
N LEU A 48 -15.38 -12.73 18.76
CA LEU A 48 -14.03 -12.32 19.14
C LEU A 48 -13.02 -12.56 18.00
N TYR A 49 -13.09 -13.71 17.32
CA TYR A 49 -12.17 -14.05 16.23
C TYR A 49 -12.41 -13.18 14.99
N ASP A 50 -13.68 -12.89 14.65
CA ASP A 50 -14.01 -11.94 13.57
C ASP A 50 -13.42 -10.55 13.86
N ALA A 51 -13.60 -10.03 15.08
CA ALA A 51 -13.08 -8.72 15.48
C ALA A 51 -11.54 -8.65 15.43
N ILE A 52 -10.86 -9.68 15.93
CA ILE A 52 -9.39 -9.76 15.91
C ILE A 52 -8.88 -9.80 14.47
N LEU A 53 -9.49 -10.61 13.59
CA LEU A 53 -9.09 -10.73 12.20
C LEU A 53 -9.31 -9.43 11.41
N ILE A 54 -10.42 -8.72 11.66
CA ILE A 54 -10.63 -7.38 11.07
C ILE A 54 -9.57 -6.40 11.59
N SER A 55 -9.23 -6.45 12.88
CA SER A 55 -8.18 -5.60 13.44
C SER A 55 -6.82 -5.88 12.82
N ILE A 56 -6.43 -7.15 12.66
CA ILE A 56 -5.20 -7.56 11.97
C ILE A 56 -5.22 -7.08 10.51
N SER A 57 -6.36 -7.19 9.83
CA SER A 57 -6.52 -6.67 8.47
C SER A 57 -6.23 -5.18 8.39
N LEU A 58 -6.77 -4.38 9.31
CA LEU A 58 -6.55 -2.94 9.36
C LEU A 58 -5.09 -2.59 9.68
N LEU A 59 -4.42 -3.36 10.53
CA LEU A 59 -3.00 -3.16 10.83
C LEU A 59 -2.11 -3.40 9.59
N PHE A 60 -2.35 -4.48 8.84
CA PHE A 60 -1.63 -4.71 7.58
C PHE A 60 -1.94 -3.64 6.54
N LEU A 61 -3.17 -3.16 6.48
CA LEU A 61 -3.53 -2.07 5.58
C LEU A 61 -2.81 -0.77 5.94
N LEU A 62 -2.69 -0.47 7.24
CA LEU A 62 -1.94 0.69 7.72
C LEU A 62 -0.45 0.58 7.39
N LEU A 63 0.16 -0.61 7.56
CA LEU A 63 1.55 -0.84 7.14
C LEU A 63 1.73 -0.62 5.64
N SER A 64 0.80 -1.14 4.83
CA SER A 64 0.80 -0.94 3.38
C SER A 64 0.68 0.53 3.00
N PHE A 65 -0.22 1.27 3.66
CA PHE A 65 -0.43 2.69 3.44
C PHE A 65 0.81 3.51 3.77
N THR A 66 1.44 3.25 4.92
CA THR A 66 2.69 3.92 5.33
C THR A 66 3.83 3.65 4.34
N MET A 67 3.98 2.41 3.88
CA MET A 67 4.97 2.07 2.85
C MET A 67 4.70 2.81 1.53
N ASN A 68 3.44 2.90 1.10
CA ASN A 68 3.07 3.63 -0.10
C ASN A 68 3.28 5.15 0.05
N TYR A 69 3.07 5.69 1.26
CA TYR A 69 3.36 7.07 1.63
C TYR A 69 4.85 7.42 1.48
N ILE A 70 5.72 6.59 2.06
CA ILE A 70 7.17 6.76 1.94
C ILE A 70 7.58 6.65 0.47
N LEU A 71 7.13 5.61 -0.23
CA LEU A 71 7.46 5.40 -1.64
C LEU A 71 7.02 6.57 -2.54
N ASN A 72 5.82 7.10 -2.34
CA ASN A 72 5.33 8.26 -3.10
C ASN A 72 6.20 9.51 -2.85
N GLY A 73 6.62 9.74 -1.61
CA GLY A 73 7.55 10.82 -1.26
C GLY A 73 8.90 10.68 -1.96
N ASP A 74 9.48 9.48 -1.92
CA ASP A 74 10.78 9.20 -2.55
C ASP A 74 10.73 9.38 -4.07
N ILE A 75 9.63 8.97 -4.73
CA ILE A 75 9.45 9.18 -6.17
C ILE A 75 9.34 10.66 -6.50
N LYS A 76 8.57 11.44 -5.73
CA LYS A 76 8.46 12.90 -5.94
C LYS A 76 9.82 13.56 -5.83
N GLN A 77 10.57 13.22 -4.79
CA GLN A 77 11.91 13.74 -4.58
C GLN A 77 12.86 13.35 -5.73
N TYR A 78 12.78 12.11 -6.23
CA TYR A 78 13.59 11.65 -7.36
C TYR A 78 13.28 12.42 -8.65
N LEU A 79 12.00 12.66 -8.95
CA LEU A 79 11.53 13.39 -10.12
C LEU A 79 11.90 14.88 -10.08
N GLU A 80 11.85 15.52 -8.91
CA GLU A 80 12.29 16.91 -8.75
C GLU A 80 13.77 17.10 -9.14
N HIS A 81 14.61 16.08 -8.91
CA HIS A 81 16.02 16.10 -9.28
C HIS A 81 16.27 15.61 -10.72
N ASN A 82 15.27 14.99 -11.38
CA ASN A 82 15.39 14.38 -12.72
C ASN A 82 14.13 14.66 -13.58
N PRO A 83 13.88 15.91 -14.00
CA PRO A 83 12.58 16.34 -14.54
C PRO A 83 12.18 15.72 -15.89
N ASP A 84 13.13 15.19 -16.67
CA ASP A 84 12.89 14.69 -18.04
C ASP A 84 12.45 13.20 -18.11
N GLN A 85 12.08 12.59 -16.98
CA GLN A 85 11.79 11.15 -16.91
C GLN A 85 10.29 10.82 -16.92
N GLU A 86 9.69 10.85 -18.11
CA GLU A 86 8.27 10.54 -18.32
C GLU A 86 7.84 9.16 -17.74
N LYS A 87 8.73 8.15 -17.79
CA LYS A 87 8.46 6.82 -17.21
C LYS A 87 8.26 6.85 -15.70
N GLU A 88 8.88 7.78 -14.99
CA GLU A 88 8.83 7.85 -13.54
C GLU A 88 7.59 8.60 -13.04
N ASN A 89 6.97 9.44 -13.90
CA ASN A 89 5.62 9.97 -13.65
C ASN A 89 4.58 8.84 -13.54
N ILE A 90 4.78 7.71 -14.23
CA ILE A 90 3.91 6.53 -14.09
C ILE A 90 4.00 5.96 -12.67
N TYR A 91 5.16 5.99 -12.03
CA TYR A 91 5.32 5.52 -10.65
C TYR A 91 4.53 6.38 -9.65
N LEU A 92 4.46 7.69 -9.86
CA LEU A 92 3.56 8.56 -9.08
C LEU A 92 2.09 8.21 -9.30
N MET A 93 1.69 8.01 -10.56
CA MET A 93 0.31 7.63 -10.87
C MET A 93 -0.09 6.30 -10.20
N ILE A 94 0.81 5.31 -10.23
CA ILE A 94 0.61 4.01 -9.59
C ILE A 94 0.43 4.18 -8.07
N THR A 95 1.36 4.86 -7.40
CA THR A 95 1.29 5.06 -5.94
C THR A 95 0.05 5.87 -5.52
N ASN A 96 -0.34 6.88 -6.31
CA ASN A 96 -1.57 7.62 -6.09
C ASN A 96 -2.82 6.74 -6.23
N THR A 97 -2.86 5.87 -7.24
CA THR A 97 -3.96 4.91 -7.44
C THR A 97 -4.06 3.96 -6.26
N VAL A 98 -2.93 3.50 -5.71
CA VAL A 98 -2.91 2.64 -4.53
C VAL A 98 -3.46 3.35 -3.29
N PHE A 99 -3.22 4.65 -3.09
CA PHE A 99 -3.87 5.38 -1.98
C PHE A 99 -5.39 5.36 -2.10
N VAL A 100 -5.93 5.53 -3.30
CA VAL A 100 -7.39 5.47 -3.54
C VAL A 100 -7.91 4.08 -3.15
N ILE A 101 -7.23 3.02 -3.58
CA ILE A 101 -7.58 1.64 -3.23
C ILE A 101 -7.54 1.46 -1.70
N HIS A 102 -6.45 1.87 -1.04
CA HIS A 102 -6.34 1.78 0.42
C HIS A 102 -7.45 2.55 1.14
N GLY A 103 -7.82 3.74 0.67
CA GLY A 103 -8.92 4.53 1.23
C GLY A 103 -10.26 3.81 1.16
N VAL A 104 -10.55 3.15 0.03
CA VAL A 104 -11.74 2.30 -0.12
C VAL A 104 -11.69 1.13 0.87
N LEU A 105 -10.54 0.46 1.01
CA LEU A 105 -10.40 -0.69 1.90
C LEU A 105 -10.52 -0.32 3.38
N VAL A 106 -9.95 0.81 3.79
CA VAL A 106 -10.11 1.33 5.16
C VAL A 106 -11.58 1.59 5.43
N SER A 107 -12.29 2.22 4.49
CA SER A 107 -13.73 2.49 4.60
C SER A 107 -14.54 1.21 4.74
N LEU A 108 -14.22 0.17 3.95
CA LEU A 108 -14.89 -1.14 4.04
C LEU A 108 -14.58 -1.88 5.35
N GLY A 109 -13.33 -1.84 5.82
CA GLY A 109 -12.91 -2.47 7.07
C GLY A 109 -13.56 -1.81 8.29
N LEU A 110 -13.53 -0.48 8.36
CA LEU A 110 -14.19 0.29 9.41
C LEU A 110 -15.71 0.11 9.38
N GLY A 111 -16.33 0.21 8.20
CA GLY A 111 -17.78 -0.01 8.04
C GLY A 111 -18.21 -1.40 8.52
N THR A 112 -17.39 -2.41 8.25
CA THR A 112 -17.62 -3.78 8.76
C THR A 112 -17.59 -3.83 10.29
N LEU A 113 -16.62 -3.17 10.94
CA LEU A 113 -16.55 -3.10 12.40
C LEU A 113 -17.76 -2.37 12.98
N THR A 114 -18.11 -1.21 12.44
CA THR A 114 -19.21 -0.39 12.96
C THR A 114 -20.55 -1.11 12.86
N ILE A 115 -20.86 -1.69 11.70
CA ILE A 115 -22.14 -2.40 11.49
C ILE A 115 -22.25 -3.63 12.40
N ASN A 116 -21.17 -4.42 12.52
CA ASN A 116 -21.25 -5.69 13.25
C ASN A 116 -21.22 -5.53 14.77
N TYR A 117 -20.58 -4.48 15.30
CA TYR A 117 -20.30 -4.36 16.74
C TYR A 117 -20.84 -3.09 17.41
N LEU A 118 -21.15 -2.02 16.67
CA LEU A 118 -21.65 -0.76 17.24
C LEU A 118 -23.15 -0.53 17.00
N ILE A 119 -23.70 -1.06 15.90
CA ILE A 119 -25.11 -0.81 15.49
C ILE A 119 -26.03 -2.01 15.78
N ARG A 120 -25.46 -3.16 16.13
CA ARG A 120 -26.20 -4.39 16.46
C ARG A 120 -26.33 -4.57 17.96
#